data_AF-A0A507D911-F1
#
_entry.id   AF-A0A507D911-F1
#
_cell.length_a   1.000
_cell.length_b   1.000
_cell.length_c   1.000
_cell.angle_alpha   90.00
_cell.angle_beta   90.00
_cell.angle_gamma   90.00
#
_symmetry.space_group_name_H-M   'P 1'
#
loop_
_entity.id
_entity.type
_entity.pdbx_description
1 polymer ?
#
loop_
_entity_poly.entity_id
_entity_poly.type
_entity_poly.pdbx_seq_one_letter_code
_entity_poly.pdbx_strand_id
1 'polypeptide(L)'
;MPHHSWPFHVSSTISIIVVMRYIRFPKKFPSDKILSTISSPPPSSSYYPTRRPKTLDNPYLPWKGRTRIPHKMQLELWNTAILADLDPKKHFRGLKDPNVSTSEDTVKVLEKKGSESILKSFAREKKINENMRKMPQRLKQFEEDRRKQKQASKPDLPF
;
A
#
# COMPACT_ATOMS: atom_id res chain seq x y z
N MET A 1 -14.99 -55.85 -28.08
CA MET A 1 -14.70 -54.52 -27.47
C MET A 1 -16.00 -53.78 -27.23
N PRO A 2 -16.36 -53.50 -25.98
CA PRO A 2 -17.15 -52.32 -25.66
C PRO A 2 -16.48 -51.50 -24.55
N HIS A 3 -16.30 -50.21 -24.80
CA HIS A 3 -15.82 -49.24 -23.82
C HIS A 3 -16.96 -48.89 -22.85
N HIS A 4 -16.79 -49.21 -21.56
CA HIS A 4 -17.62 -48.67 -20.48
C HIS A 4 -16.95 -47.43 -19.90
N SER A 5 -17.46 -46.25 -20.27
CA SER A 5 -17.15 -44.99 -19.60
C SER A 5 -18.06 -44.84 -18.38
N TRP A 6 -17.44 -44.78 -17.20
CA TRP A 6 -18.12 -44.41 -15.96
C TRP A 6 -18.18 -42.87 -15.86
N PRO A 7 -19.33 -42.26 -15.53
CA PRO A 7 -19.35 -40.86 -15.14
C PRO A 7 -18.91 -40.74 -13.67
N PHE A 8 -17.66 -40.32 -13.46
CA PHE A 8 -17.24 -39.81 -12.15
C PHE A 8 -17.98 -38.50 -11.87
N HIS A 9 -19.07 -38.58 -11.10
CA HIS A 9 -19.66 -37.42 -10.46
C HIS A 9 -18.68 -36.91 -9.40
N VAL A 10 -17.85 -35.94 -9.80
CA VAL A 10 -17.05 -35.16 -8.84
C VAL A 10 -18.03 -34.25 -8.11
N SER A 11 -18.51 -34.71 -6.96
CA SER A 11 -19.26 -33.90 -6.02
C SER A 11 -18.34 -32.80 -5.50
N SER A 12 -18.39 -31.64 -6.13
CA SER A 12 -17.69 -30.43 -5.69
C SER A 12 -18.37 -29.98 -4.40
N THR A 13 -17.87 -30.45 -3.26
CA THR A 13 -18.19 -29.88 -1.96
C THR A 13 -17.56 -28.49 -1.93
N ILE A 14 -18.35 -27.49 -2.30
CA ILE A 14 -18.04 -26.08 -2.09
C ILE A 14 -17.99 -25.90 -0.58
N SER A 15 -16.79 -25.97 -0.02
CA SER A 15 -16.50 -25.55 1.35
C SER A 15 -16.86 -24.07 1.44
N ILE A 16 -18.02 -23.78 2.02
CA ILE A 16 -18.43 -22.42 2.36
C ILE A 16 -17.47 -21.98 3.47
N ILE A 17 -16.40 -21.29 3.08
CA ILE A 17 -15.54 -20.57 4.02
C ILE A 17 -16.40 -19.45 4.58
N VAL A 18 -17.03 -19.71 5.73
CA VAL A 18 -17.67 -18.68 6.53
C VAL A 18 -16.56 -17.83 7.13
N VAL A 19 -16.14 -16.81 6.37
CA VAL A 19 -15.27 -15.76 6.90
C VAL A 19 -16.11 -15.04 7.97
N MET A 20 -15.92 -15.38 9.24
CA MET A 20 -16.47 -14.61 10.35
C MET A 20 -15.93 -13.17 10.24
N ARG A 21 -16.77 -12.27 9.76
CA ARG A 21 -16.46 -10.84 9.69
C ARG A 21 -16.74 -10.24 11.05
N TYR A 22 -15.73 -9.63 11.67
CA TYR A 22 -15.91 -8.86 12.90
C TYR A 22 -16.74 -7.61 12.60
N ILE A 23 -18.04 -7.70 12.86
CA ILE A 23 -18.98 -6.58 12.72
C ILE A 23 -18.71 -5.63 13.88
N ARG A 24 -18.37 -4.37 13.58
CA ARG A 24 -18.38 -3.32 14.61
C ARG A 24 -19.83 -3.01 14.95
N PHE A 25 -20.27 -3.45 16.13
CA PHE A 25 -21.56 -3.01 16.65
C PHE A 25 -21.60 -1.48 16.74
N PRO A 26 -22.64 -0.84 16.18
CA PRO A 26 -22.73 0.61 16.18
C PRO A 26 -22.98 1.10 17.61
N LYS A 27 -22.33 2.21 17.99
CA LYS A 27 -22.49 2.82 19.33
C LYS A 27 -23.88 3.43 19.55
N LYS A 28 -24.62 3.67 18.47
CA LYS A 28 -25.96 4.26 18.45
C LYS A 28 -26.82 3.46 17.49
N PHE A 29 -28.12 3.43 17.75
CA PHE A 29 -29.07 2.87 16.80
C PHE A 29 -28.98 3.59 15.44
N PRO A 30 -29.17 2.86 14.33
CA PRO A 30 -29.20 3.47 13.02
C PRO A 30 -30.37 4.46 12.91
N SER A 31 -30.13 5.59 12.24
CA SER A 31 -31.16 6.59 12.00
C SER A 31 -32.30 6.05 11.12
N ASP A 32 -33.50 6.61 11.26
CA ASP A 32 -34.68 6.27 10.45
C ASP A 32 -34.41 6.37 8.94
N LYS A 33 -33.55 7.31 8.54
CA LYS A 33 -33.12 7.48 7.15
C LYS A 33 -32.35 6.26 6.63
N ILE A 34 -31.53 5.64 7.47
CA ILE A 34 -30.77 4.44 7.11
C ILE A 34 -31.74 3.25 7.02
N LEU A 35 -32.64 3.13 8.00
CA LEU A 35 -33.66 2.08 8.02
C LEU A 35 -34.59 2.14 6.80
N SER A 36 -35.06 3.33 6.42
CA SER A 36 -35.89 3.51 5.22
C SER A 36 -35.12 3.17 3.94
N THR A 37 -33.83 3.51 3.88
CA THR A 37 -32.96 3.18 2.74
C THR A 37 -32.67 1.67 2.65
N ILE A 38 -32.66 0.94 3.78
CA ILE A 38 -32.58 -0.53 3.77
C ILE A 38 -33.90 -1.10 3.23
N SER A 39 -35.05 -0.62 3.68
CA SER A 39 -36.35 -1.12 3.19
C SER A 39 -36.57 -0.85 1.71
N SER A 40 -36.00 0.24 1.18
CA SER A 40 -36.13 0.63 -0.23
C SER A 40 -34.76 1.01 -0.79
N PRO A 41 -33.99 0.04 -1.31
CA PRO A 41 -32.62 0.27 -1.74
C PRO A 41 -32.57 1.22 -2.95
N PRO A 42 -31.74 2.26 -2.90
CA PRO A 42 -31.62 3.22 -3.99
C PRO A 42 -30.87 2.61 -5.19
N PRO A 43 -31.03 3.18 -6.40
CA PRO A 43 -30.40 2.67 -7.60
C PRO A 43 -28.88 2.79 -7.50
N SER A 44 -28.17 1.89 -8.20
CA SER A 44 -26.70 1.77 -8.15
C SER A 44 -25.96 3.07 -8.45
N SER A 45 -26.52 3.92 -9.32
CA SER A 45 -25.98 5.23 -9.67
C SER A 45 -25.86 6.20 -8.48
N SER A 46 -26.62 5.99 -7.41
CA SER A 46 -26.64 6.86 -6.22
C SER A 46 -25.39 6.74 -5.35
N TYR A 47 -24.69 5.60 -5.43
CA TYR A 47 -23.47 5.33 -4.66
C TYR A 47 -22.21 5.91 -5.32
N TYR A 48 -22.27 6.18 -6.62
CA TYR A 48 -21.16 6.73 -7.38
C TYR A 48 -21.21 8.26 -7.43
N PRO A 49 -20.04 8.93 -7.55
CA PRO A 49 -20.02 10.35 -7.86
C PRO A 49 -20.79 10.61 -9.15
N THR A 50 -21.73 11.55 -9.10
CA THR A 50 -22.36 12.05 -10.33
C THR A 50 -21.25 12.48 -11.27
N ARG A 51 -21.32 12.24 -12.58
CA ARG A 51 -20.32 12.74 -13.54
C ARG A 51 -20.67 14.17 -13.95
N ARG A 52 -19.67 14.97 -14.33
CA ARG A 52 -19.92 16.31 -14.88
C ARG A 52 -20.80 16.17 -16.12
N PRO A 53 -21.95 16.86 -16.20
CA PRO A 53 -22.78 16.80 -17.40
C PRO A 53 -21.99 17.37 -18.58
N LYS A 54 -22.00 16.66 -19.71
CA LYS A 54 -21.27 17.04 -20.94
C LYS A 54 -21.71 18.40 -21.50
N THR A 55 -22.93 18.83 -21.18
CA THR A 55 -23.50 20.10 -21.63
C THR A 55 -22.97 21.31 -20.85
N LEU A 56 -22.30 21.09 -19.72
CA LEU A 56 -21.74 22.15 -18.89
C LEU A 56 -20.24 22.29 -19.20
N ASP A 57 -19.93 22.77 -20.41
CA ASP A 57 -18.54 22.92 -20.90
C ASP A 57 -17.79 24.12 -20.31
N ASN A 58 -18.42 24.95 -19.48
CA ASN A 58 -17.76 26.12 -18.91
C ASN A 58 -16.61 25.72 -17.95
N PRO A 59 -15.33 25.83 -18.34
CA PRO A 59 -14.21 25.35 -17.54
C PRO A 59 -14.01 26.16 -16.26
N TYR A 60 -14.63 27.33 -16.16
CA TYR A 60 -14.46 28.27 -15.05
C TYR A 60 -15.41 28.01 -13.88
N LEU A 61 -16.44 27.16 -14.02
CA LEU A 61 -17.25 26.74 -12.89
C LEU A 61 -16.63 25.51 -12.20
N PRO A 62 -16.28 25.60 -10.89
CA PRO A 62 -15.79 24.47 -10.14
C PRO A 62 -16.91 23.45 -9.95
N TRP A 63 -16.83 22.34 -10.67
CA TRP A 63 -17.76 21.23 -10.48
C TRP A 63 -17.26 20.32 -9.36
N LYS A 64 -18.02 20.25 -8.26
CA LYS A 64 -17.79 19.28 -7.18
C LYS A 64 -18.68 18.07 -7.44
N GLY A 65 -18.11 16.97 -7.90
CA GLY A 65 -18.81 15.69 -8.01
C GLY A 65 -19.30 15.25 -6.65
N ARG A 66 -20.61 15.35 -6.41
CA ARG A 66 -21.25 14.86 -5.19
C ARG A 66 -21.81 13.47 -5.44
N THR A 67 -21.54 12.55 -4.52
CA THR A 67 -22.29 11.31 -4.37
C THR A 67 -23.64 11.64 -3.75
N ARG A 68 -24.74 11.08 -4.26
CA ARG A 68 -26.07 11.27 -3.65
C ARG A 68 -26.10 10.72 -2.23
N ILE A 69 -25.40 9.61 -2.00
CA ILE A 69 -25.27 8.97 -0.70
C ILE A 69 -23.83 9.14 -0.21
N PRO A 70 -23.58 9.89 0.88
CA PRO A 70 -22.24 10.09 1.42
C PRO A 70 -21.59 8.77 1.86
N HIS A 71 -20.26 8.68 1.77
CA HIS A 71 -19.51 7.49 2.16
C HIS A 71 -19.79 7.02 3.61
N LYS A 72 -19.97 7.94 4.56
CA LYS A 72 -20.33 7.59 5.94
C LYS A 72 -21.65 6.84 6.02
N MET A 73 -22.66 7.33 5.29
CA MET A 73 -23.98 6.69 5.21
C MET A 73 -23.90 5.33 4.49
N GLN A 74 -23.05 5.20 3.47
CA GLN A 74 -22.78 3.92 2.80
C GLN A 74 -22.22 2.86 3.77
N LEU A 75 -21.27 3.26 4.63
CA LEU A 75 -20.69 2.38 5.63
C LEU A 75 -21.69 2.00 6.73
N GLU A 76 -22.54 2.93 7.15
CA GLU A 76 -23.62 2.63 8.08
C GLU A 76 -24.64 1.66 7.47
N LEU A 77 -25.08 1.88 6.22
CA LEU A 77 -25.96 0.97 5.48
C LEU A 77 -25.38 -0.45 5.36
N TRP A 78 -24.08 -0.53 5.10
CA TRP A 78 -23.38 -1.80 5.04
C TRP A 78 -23.47 -2.56 6.37
N ASN A 79 -23.12 -1.88 7.47
CA ASN A 79 -23.12 -2.50 8.79
C ASN A 79 -24.54 -2.86 9.26
N THR A 80 -25.53 -2.00 9.00
CA THR A 80 -26.92 -2.26 9.39
C THR A 80 -27.55 -3.39 8.60
N ALA A 81 -27.25 -3.55 7.31
CA ALA A 81 -27.67 -4.72 6.56
C ALA A 81 -27.09 -6.00 7.16
N ILE A 82 -25.81 -6.02 7.54
CA ILE A 82 -25.22 -7.19 8.20
C ILE A 82 -25.91 -7.47 9.54
N LEU A 83 -26.20 -6.44 10.35
CA LEU A 83 -26.92 -6.61 11.63
C LEU A 83 -28.34 -7.13 11.45
N ALA A 84 -28.98 -6.83 10.32
CA ALA A 84 -30.30 -7.33 9.95
C ALA A 84 -30.26 -8.71 9.27
N ASP A 85 -29.10 -9.38 9.26
CA ASP A 85 -28.85 -10.66 8.58
C ASP A 85 -29.14 -10.62 7.06
N LEU A 86 -28.96 -9.45 6.45
CA LEU A 86 -29.05 -9.22 5.01
C LEU A 86 -27.66 -9.19 4.39
N ASP A 87 -27.49 -9.85 3.24
CA ASP A 87 -26.26 -9.75 2.45
C ASP A 87 -26.18 -8.36 1.78
N PRO A 88 -25.27 -7.46 2.21
CA PRO A 88 -25.23 -6.09 1.70
C PRO A 88 -24.87 -6.02 0.22
N LYS A 89 -24.11 -7.00 -0.30
CA LYS A 89 -23.72 -7.02 -1.73
C LYS A 89 -24.90 -7.36 -2.63
N LYS A 90 -25.79 -8.23 -2.17
CA LYS A 90 -27.01 -8.59 -2.90
C LYS A 90 -28.08 -7.51 -2.76
N HIS A 91 -28.22 -6.97 -1.56
CA HIS A 91 -29.25 -5.99 -1.23
C HIS A 91 -28.99 -4.61 -1.85
N PHE A 92 -27.75 -4.14 -1.79
CA PHE A 92 -27.35 -2.85 -2.35
C PHE A 92 -26.49 -3.01 -3.60
N ARG A 93 -27.13 -3.05 -4.77
CA ARG A 93 -26.41 -3.12 -6.06
C ARG A 93 -25.52 -1.89 -6.24
N GLY A 94 -24.21 -2.09 -6.27
CA GLY A 94 -23.21 -1.02 -6.48
C GLY A 94 -22.62 -0.40 -5.20
N LEU A 95 -23.06 -0.85 -4.02
CA LEU A 95 -22.40 -0.52 -2.76
C LEU A 95 -21.08 -1.30 -2.68
N LYS A 96 -19.96 -0.59 -2.53
CA LYS A 96 -18.65 -1.22 -2.40
C LYS A 96 -18.45 -1.76 -0.99
N ASP A 97 -17.78 -2.91 -0.90
CA ASP A 97 -17.38 -3.50 0.38
C ASP A 97 -16.30 -2.62 1.03
N PRO A 98 -16.56 -2.03 2.22
CA PRO A 98 -15.64 -1.10 2.85
C PRO A 98 -14.32 -1.76 3.27
N ASN A 99 -14.28 -3.10 3.36
CA ASN A 99 -13.09 -3.85 3.74
C ASN A 99 -12.31 -4.39 2.54
N VAL A 100 -12.83 -4.24 1.32
CA VAL A 100 -12.06 -4.54 0.11
C VAL A 100 -11.24 -3.30 -0.20
N SER A 101 -10.10 -3.16 0.47
CA SER A 101 -9.04 -2.29 0.00
C SER A 101 -8.67 -2.76 -1.41
N THR A 102 -8.85 -1.91 -2.41
CA THR A 102 -8.31 -2.13 -3.75
C THR A 102 -6.83 -2.52 -3.58
N SER A 103 -6.45 -3.69 -4.09
CA SER A 103 -5.13 -4.32 -3.98
C SER A 103 -3.95 -3.49 -4.53
N GLU A 104 -4.20 -2.24 -4.94
CA GLU A 104 -3.20 -1.27 -5.38
C GLU A 104 -2.38 -0.72 -4.20
N ASP A 105 -2.94 -0.69 -2.97
CA ASP A 105 -2.19 -0.26 -1.79
C ASP A 105 -1.20 -1.33 -1.27
N THR A 106 -1.42 -2.61 -1.59
CA THR A 106 -0.48 -3.69 -1.24
C THR A 106 0.75 -3.74 -2.14
N VAL A 107 0.71 -3.15 -3.34
CA VAL A 107 1.87 -3.09 -4.25
C VAL A 107 2.96 -2.17 -3.66
N LYS A 108 2.58 -1.09 -2.96
CA LYS A 108 3.54 -0.19 -2.29
C LYS A 108 4.24 -0.81 -1.08
N VAL A 109 3.74 -1.93 -0.55
CA VAL A 109 4.35 -2.62 0.59
C VAL A 109 5.51 -3.51 0.15
N LEU A 110 5.52 -3.98 -1.11
CA LEU A 110 6.57 -4.88 -1.61
C LEU A 110 7.94 -4.21 -1.80
N GLU A 111 7.97 -2.91 -2.11
CA GLU A 111 9.22 -2.18 -2.35
C GLU A 111 9.51 -1.17 -1.23
N LYS A 112 9.87 -1.68 -0.05
CA LYS A 112 10.45 -0.82 0.99
C LYS A 112 11.86 -0.42 0.56
N LYS A 113 12.02 0.78 0.00
CA LYS A 113 13.32 1.42 -0.18
C LYS A 113 14.01 1.46 1.20
N GLY A 114 15.13 0.76 1.34
CA GLY A 114 15.90 0.73 2.58
C GLY A 114 16.30 2.14 3.04
N SER A 115 16.54 2.33 4.34
CA SER A 115 16.91 3.65 4.86
C SER A 115 18.19 4.18 4.18
N GLU A 116 18.23 5.49 3.93
CA GLU A 116 19.34 6.13 3.23
C GLU A 116 20.68 5.94 3.97
N SER A 117 20.65 5.84 5.30
CA SER A 117 21.84 5.58 6.10
C SER A 117 22.42 4.19 5.85
N ILE A 118 21.58 3.17 5.71
CA ILE A 118 21.98 1.79 5.40
C ILE A 118 22.55 1.71 3.98
N LEU A 119 21.95 2.40 3.00
CA LEU A 119 22.48 2.41 1.64
C LEU A 119 23.86 3.10 1.57
N LYS A 120 24.04 4.17 2.34
CA LYS A 120 25.32 4.89 2.41
C LYS A 120 26.40 4.15 3.21
N SER A 121 26.04 3.28 4.15
CA SER A 121 27.03 2.53 4.94
C SER A 121 27.85 1.58 4.07
N PHE A 122 27.22 0.89 3.11
CA PHE A 122 27.92 0.00 2.17
C PHE A 122 28.93 0.75 1.30
N ALA A 123 28.56 1.92 0.78
CA ALA A 123 29.46 2.76 0.00
C ALA A 123 30.64 3.27 0.85
N ARG A 124 30.38 3.63 2.12
CA ARG A 124 31.40 4.06 3.07
C ARG A 124 32.36 2.92 3.43
N GLU A 125 31.84 1.73 3.71
CA GLU A 125 32.63 0.54 4.01
C GLU A 125 33.56 0.17 2.86
N LYS A 126 33.06 0.21 1.61
CA LYS A 126 33.88 -0.02 0.43
C LYS A 126 35.04 0.98 0.34
N LYS A 127 34.76 2.28 0.55
CA LYS A 127 35.78 3.33 0.51
C LYS A 127 36.81 3.19 1.63
N ILE A 128 36.39 2.80 2.83
CA ILE A 128 37.30 2.52 3.95
C ILE A 128 38.23 1.37 3.59
N ASN A 129 37.69 0.27 3.04
CA ASN A 129 38.46 -0.90 2.69
C ASN A 129 39.51 -0.59 1.58
N GLU A 130 39.12 0.18 0.57
CA GLU A 130 40.04 0.67 -0.47
C GLU A 130 41.15 1.57 0.10
N ASN A 131 40.84 2.43 1.06
CA ASN A 131 41.83 3.27 1.73
C ASN A 131 42.79 2.43 2.58
N MET A 132 42.28 1.46 3.34
CA MET A 132 43.10 0.58 4.19
C MET A 132 44.09 -0.24 3.36
N ARG A 133 43.71 -0.67 2.14
CA ARG A 133 44.64 -1.33 1.21
C ARG A 133 45.82 -0.42 0.79
N LYS A 134 45.62 0.90 0.72
CA LYS A 134 46.65 1.88 0.32
C LYS A 134 47.48 2.39 1.50
N MET A 135 47.04 2.16 2.74
CA MET A 135 47.72 2.67 3.95
C MET A 135 49.17 2.20 4.12
N PRO A 136 49.54 0.93 3.86
CA PRO A 136 50.93 0.48 4.02
C PRO A 136 51.90 1.23 3.10
N GLN A 137 51.48 1.54 1.87
CA GLN A 137 52.29 2.30 0.93
C GLN A 137 52.43 3.77 1.37
N ARG A 138 51.33 4.38 1.83
CA ARG A 138 51.35 5.76 2.37
C ARG A 138 52.23 5.88 3.60
N LEU A 139 52.23 4.89 4.49
CA LEU A 139 53.09 4.87 5.68
C LEU A 139 54.57 4.79 5.30
N LYS A 140 54.93 3.93 4.34
CA LYS A 140 56.31 3.84 3.84
C LYS A 140 56.77 5.16 3.22
N GLN A 141 55.95 5.75 2.35
CA GLN A 141 56.25 7.07 1.75
C GLN A 141 56.44 8.15 2.83
N PHE A 142 55.56 8.19 3.83
CA PHE A 142 55.66 9.14 4.93
C PHE A 142 56.96 8.97 5.75
N GLU A 143 57.37 7.73 6.03
CA GLU A 143 58.64 7.47 6.72
C GLU A 143 59.86 7.86 5.88
N GLU A 144 59.85 7.59 4.59
CA GLU A 144 60.90 7.98 3.66
C GLU A 144 61.02 9.50 3.55
N ASP A 145 59.89 10.21 3.43
CA ASP A 145 59.88 11.68 3.38
C ASP A 145 60.35 12.28 4.70
N ARG A 146 59.96 11.69 5.84
CA ARG A 146 60.46 12.12 7.16
C ARG A 146 61.96 11.89 7.29
N ARG A 147 62.51 10.80 6.72
CA ARG A 147 63.96 10.54 6.70
C ARG A 147 64.70 11.55 5.81
N LYS A 148 64.17 11.84 4.63
CA LYS A 148 64.74 12.85 3.70
C LYS A 148 64.74 14.24 4.31
N GLN A 149 63.67 14.65 4.97
CA GLN A 149 63.60 15.94 5.67
C GLN A 149 64.65 16.03 6.80
N LYS A 150 64.84 14.95 7.57
CA LYS A 150 65.89 14.88 8.62
C LYS A 150 67.31 14.91 8.06
N GLN A 151 67.53 14.38 6.86
CA GLN A 151 68.82 14.42 6.18
C GLN A 151 69.09 15.82 5.59
N ALA A 152 68.09 16.44 4.99
CA ALA A 152 68.18 17.81 4.47
C ALA A 152 68.35 18.87 5.59
N SER A 153 67.86 18.59 6.81
CA SER A 153 68.03 19.46 7.96
C SER A 153 69.35 19.25 8.72
N LYS A 154 70.20 18.29 8.31
CA LYS A 154 71.57 18.20 8.83
C LYS A 154 72.44 19.13 7.97
N PRO A 155 72.89 20.28 8.49
CA PRO A 155 73.82 21.13 7.74
C PRO A 155 75.12 20.34 7.53
N ASP A 156 75.64 20.38 6.29
CA ASP A 156 77.03 20.00 6.02
C ASP A 156 77.92 20.93 6.85
N LEU A 157 78.55 20.38 7.88
CA LEU A 157 79.50 21.13 8.69
C LEU A 157 80.76 21.36 7.84
N PRO A 158 81.21 22.63 7.69
CA PRO A 158 82.35 22.96 6.84
C PRO A 158 83.71 22.76 7.55
N PHE A 159 83.80 21.85 8.52
CA PHE A 159 85.03 21.49 9.22
C PHE A 159 85.11 19.97 9.42
#